data_AF-A0A497R3R3-F1
#
_entry.id   AF-A0A497R3R3-F1
#
_cell.length_a   1.000
_cell.length_b   1.000
_cell.length_c   1.000
_cell.angle_alpha   90.00
_cell.angle_beta   90.00
_cell.angle_gamma   90.00
#
_symmetry.space_group_name_H-M   'P 1'
#
loop_
_entity.id
_entity.type
_entity.pdbx_description
1 polymer ?
#
loop_
_entity_poly.entity_id
_entity_poly.type
_entity_poly.pdbx_seq_one_letter_code
_entity_poly.pdbx_strand_id
1 'polypeptide(L)'
;MKKSLEGFLMYELVVKKGQQVTLSKVNGNLLINDNAELIAEESTIKVEGAIVVKGHFFCKGNLQAQSLEARKGSGEILGNLELHHFAIVGNSLDIGGNFSCPDISVGNSLHIEVDVTAKTIKVGNKLRVGGAAKVETVKAGGIAKIFGRATIGTLIVGGTAKLLDTAEIKELKVGGVAKIAGGKIAVIKVGGALQVADEFEAEQIDVGGSASFKAHAKVGNVEIGGNLTCATDLKFRTIDVGGGMSVEGNLMGESLKVGGIIKCGGKLTCEKRLVVGGQCKSTLTIKAKEIDVNKKIDAPTIVAQFFKLRRRGTAIGTIVAKNVIIGSRATIEDVFGEEILLEEYSKANNLYGANISLEEGVKVTGEILYQTSLYQDSTTSIKTPPKQVQQLPPPFGAEQ
;
A
#
# COMPACT_ATOMS: atom_id res chain seq x y z
N MET A 1 8.18 -30.09 16.87
CA MET A 1 8.39 -31.56 16.83
C MET A 1 7.06 -32.25 16.51
N LYS A 2 6.80 -32.60 15.24
CA LYS A 2 5.75 -33.57 14.87
C LYS A 2 6.48 -34.85 14.47
N LYS A 3 6.37 -35.89 15.31
CA LYS A 3 6.95 -37.23 15.06
C LYS A 3 6.40 -37.76 13.73
N SER A 4 7.24 -38.41 12.92
CA SER A 4 6.76 -39.07 11.69
C SER A 4 5.76 -40.16 12.08
N LEU A 5 4.64 -40.21 11.37
CA LEU A 5 3.57 -41.21 11.54
C LEU A 5 3.97 -42.60 10.99
N GLU A 6 5.24 -42.78 10.61
CA GLU A 6 5.73 -43.94 9.84
C GLU A 6 5.73 -45.26 10.61
N GLY A 7 5.64 -45.23 11.95
CA GLY A 7 5.78 -46.42 12.79
C GLY A 7 4.50 -47.20 13.10
N PHE A 8 3.29 -46.66 12.86
CA PHE A 8 2.04 -47.25 13.37
C PHE A 8 0.83 -47.22 12.41
N LEU A 9 0.98 -46.75 11.18
CA LEU A 9 -0.13 -46.77 10.20
C LEU A 9 -0.23 -48.15 9.53
N MET A 10 -1.29 -48.90 9.82
CA MET A 10 -1.72 -49.98 8.94
C MET A 10 -2.29 -49.36 7.65
N TYR A 11 -1.78 -49.81 6.50
CA TYR A 11 -2.25 -49.41 5.19
C TYR A 11 -3.21 -50.46 4.68
N GLU A 12 -4.43 -50.03 4.34
CA GLU A 12 -5.44 -50.91 3.79
C GLU A 12 -5.10 -51.28 2.34
N LEU A 13 -4.51 -50.33 1.61
CA LEU A 13 -4.07 -50.54 0.24
C LEU A 13 -2.65 -49.99 0.04
N VAL A 14 -1.81 -50.82 -0.59
CA VAL A 14 -0.46 -50.45 -1.02
C VAL A 14 -0.37 -50.62 -2.54
N VAL A 15 -0.26 -49.51 -3.26
CA VAL A 15 -0.02 -49.52 -4.71
C VAL A 15 1.49 -49.63 -4.94
N LYS A 16 1.91 -50.72 -5.59
CA LYS A 16 3.33 -51.04 -5.82
C LYS A 16 3.94 -50.13 -6.88
N LYS A 17 5.26 -50.15 -6.97
CA LYS A 17 6.01 -49.37 -7.96
C LYS A 17 5.56 -49.72 -9.38
N GLY A 18 5.24 -48.70 -10.19
CA GLY A 18 4.80 -48.87 -11.58
C GLY A 18 3.42 -49.50 -11.76
N GLN A 19 2.68 -49.72 -10.67
CA GLN A 19 1.40 -50.41 -10.73
C GLN A 19 0.30 -49.43 -11.14
N GLN A 20 -0.52 -49.86 -12.10
CA GLN A 20 -1.78 -49.23 -12.46
C GLN A 20 -2.92 -49.91 -11.71
N VAL A 21 -3.78 -49.14 -11.05
CA VAL A 21 -4.93 -49.65 -10.29
C VAL A 21 -6.14 -48.78 -10.56
N THR A 22 -7.25 -49.41 -10.93
CA THR A 22 -8.56 -48.76 -11.00
C THR A 22 -9.23 -48.89 -9.63
N LEU A 23 -9.67 -47.76 -9.06
CA LEU A 23 -10.23 -47.68 -7.70
C LEU A 23 -11.49 -46.82 -7.68
N SER A 24 -12.46 -47.21 -6.85
CA SER A 24 -13.57 -46.35 -6.43
C SER A 24 -13.41 -45.92 -4.97
N LYS A 25 -13.17 -46.87 -4.06
CA LYS A 25 -13.08 -46.61 -2.61
C LYS A 25 -11.94 -47.38 -1.94
N VAL A 26 -11.30 -46.76 -0.94
CA VAL A 26 -10.34 -47.38 -0.02
C VAL A 26 -10.80 -47.14 1.42
N ASN A 27 -11.16 -48.21 2.14
CA ASN A 27 -11.66 -48.15 3.52
C ASN A 27 -10.51 -48.07 4.54
N GLY A 28 -9.62 -47.08 4.39
CA GLY A 28 -8.47 -46.91 5.27
C GLY A 28 -7.37 -46.08 4.64
N ASN A 29 -6.13 -46.30 5.07
CA ASN A 29 -4.98 -45.54 4.56
C ASN A 29 -4.47 -46.12 3.23
N LEU A 30 -4.07 -45.24 2.32
CA LEU A 30 -3.53 -45.58 1.00
C LEU A 30 -2.04 -45.22 0.94
N LEU A 31 -1.20 -46.21 0.66
CA LEU A 31 0.23 -45.99 0.37
C LEU A 31 0.48 -46.08 -1.13
N ILE A 32 1.06 -45.01 -1.68
CA ILE A 32 1.40 -44.91 -3.11
C ILE A 32 2.92 -44.92 -3.26
N ASN A 33 3.43 -45.96 -3.92
CA ASN A 33 4.86 -46.05 -4.27
C ASN A 33 5.13 -45.41 -5.64
N ASP A 34 6.41 -45.41 -6.01
CA ASP A 34 6.93 -44.69 -7.16
C ASP A 34 6.35 -45.13 -8.51
N ASN A 35 6.09 -44.18 -9.40
CA ASN A 35 5.45 -44.36 -10.71
C ASN A 35 4.11 -45.11 -10.68
N ALA A 36 3.35 -45.00 -9.60
CA ALA A 36 2.02 -45.60 -9.52
C ALA A 36 0.98 -44.77 -10.29
N GLU A 37 0.01 -45.45 -10.91
CA GLU A 37 -1.10 -44.81 -11.62
C GLU A 37 -2.44 -45.24 -11.00
N LEU A 38 -3.20 -44.25 -10.55
CA LEU A 38 -4.55 -44.42 -10.02
C LEU A 38 -5.55 -43.99 -11.08
N ILE A 39 -6.52 -44.84 -11.38
CA ILE A 39 -7.63 -44.54 -12.29
C ILE A 39 -8.92 -44.61 -11.50
N ALA A 40 -9.73 -43.56 -11.52
CA ALA A 40 -11.05 -43.63 -10.92
C ALA A 40 -11.94 -44.59 -11.73
N GLU A 41 -12.60 -45.55 -11.08
CA GLU A 41 -13.60 -46.42 -11.75
C GLU A 41 -14.77 -45.60 -12.31
N GLU A 42 -15.17 -44.58 -11.56
CA GLU A 42 -16.17 -43.60 -11.97
C GLU A 42 -15.48 -42.25 -12.23
N SER A 43 -15.66 -41.30 -11.31
CA SER A 43 -15.08 -39.96 -11.36
C SER A 43 -14.15 -39.66 -10.20
N THR A 44 -14.34 -40.34 -9.06
CA THR A 44 -13.71 -39.97 -7.79
C THR A 44 -13.23 -41.20 -7.03
N ILE A 45 -11.98 -41.17 -6.60
CA ILE A 45 -11.42 -42.15 -5.67
C ILE A 45 -11.62 -41.60 -4.26
N LYS A 46 -12.38 -42.32 -3.43
CA LYS A 46 -12.64 -41.97 -2.02
C LYS A 46 -11.76 -42.79 -1.09
N VAL A 47 -10.87 -42.15 -0.35
CA VAL A 47 -10.01 -42.77 0.65
C VAL A 47 -10.50 -42.33 2.03
N GLU A 48 -10.99 -43.25 2.86
CA GLU A 48 -11.51 -42.88 4.19
C GLU A 48 -10.41 -42.45 5.18
N GLY A 49 -9.15 -42.83 4.91
CA GLY A 49 -7.99 -42.48 5.72
C GLY A 49 -7.04 -41.50 5.05
N ALA A 50 -5.76 -41.60 5.41
CA ALA A 50 -4.69 -40.77 4.88
C ALA A 50 -4.06 -41.37 3.62
N ILE A 51 -3.63 -40.50 2.71
CA ILE A 51 -2.83 -40.87 1.54
C ILE A 51 -1.37 -40.53 1.80
N VAL A 52 -0.49 -41.52 1.71
CA VAL A 52 0.96 -41.35 1.86
C VAL A 52 1.64 -41.64 0.53
N VAL A 53 2.41 -40.68 0.04
CA VAL A 53 3.07 -40.74 -1.27
C VAL A 53 4.58 -40.82 -1.08
N LYS A 54 5.18 -41.94 -1.51
CA LYS A 54 6.64 -42.17 -1.42
C LYS A 54 7.42 -41.77 -2.67
N GLY A 55 6.82 -41.86 -3.85
CA GLY A 55 7.47 -41.54 -5.13
C GLY A 55 6.56 -40.72 -6.05
N HIS A 56 6.79 -40.75 -7.35
CA HIS A 56 5.91 -40.08 -8.30
C HIS A 56 4.57 -40.84 -8.42
N PHE A 57 3.44 -40.15 -8.48
CA PHE A 57 2.16 -40.79 -8.83
C PHE A 57 1.33 -39.96 -9.80
N PHE A 58 0.47 -40.67 -10.53
CA PHE A 58 -0.50 -40.07 -11.44
C PHE A 58 -1.91 -40.49 -11.03
N CYS A 59 -2.85 -39.55 -11.01
CA CYS A 59 -4.26 -39.82 -10.71
C CYS A 59 -5.16 -39.31 -11.85
N LYS A 60 -5.79 -40.25 -12.56
CA LYS A 60 -6.84 -40.00 -13.55
C LYS A 60 -8.20 -39.96 -12.85
N GLY A 61 -8.60 -38.78 -12.42
CA GLY A 61 -9.89 -38.53 -11.77
C GLY A 61 -9.75 -37.60 -10.57
N ASN A 62 -10.86 -37.45 -9.85
CA ASN A 62 -10.89 -36.71 -8.58
C ASN A 62 -10.38 -37.60 -7.44
N LEU A 63 -9.83 -36.97 -6.41
CA LEU A 63 -9.33 -37.64 -5.22
C LEU A 63 -9.91 -37.00 -3.97
N GLN A 64 -10.56 -37.80 -3.13
CA GLN A 64 -11.10 -37.41 -1.84
C GLN A 64 -10.42 -38.20 -0.74
N ALA A 65 -9.90 -37.52 0.29
CA ALA A 65 -9.29 -38.19 1.44
C ALA A 65 -9.38 -37.39 2.74
N GLN A 66 -8.98 -37.97 3.87
CA GLN A 66 -8.82 -37.17 5.09
C GLN A 66 -7.59 -36.25 5.01
N SER A 67 -6.47 -36.78 4.53
CA SER A 67 -5.21 -36.04 4.44
C SER A 67 -4.30 -36.61 3.36
N LEU A 68 -3.34 -35.80 2.91
CA LEU A 68 -2.31 -36.19 1.95
C LEU A 68 -0.92 -35.80 2.46
N GLU A 69 -0.01 -36.76 2.52
CA GLU A 69 1.40 -36.56 2.84
C GLU A 69 2.32 -37.02 1.69
N ALA A 70 2.87 -36.05 0.97
CA ALA A 70 3.87 -36.25 -0.09
C ALA A 70 5.19 -35.59 0.30
N ARG A 71 5.89 -36.13 1.31
CA ARG A 71 7.13 -35.52 1.86
C ARG A 71 8.31 -35.56 0.88
N LYS A 72 8.45 -36.66 0.16
CA LYS A 72 9.49 -36.87 -0.86
C LYS A 72 8.90 -37.18 -2.24
N GLY A 73 7.67 -37.69 -2.29
CA GLY A 73 6.96 -37.98 -3.52
C GLY A 73 6.46 -36.74 -4.23
N SER A 74 6.17 -36.91 -5.52
CA SER A 74 5.48 -35.92 -6.34
C SER A 74 4.20 -36.51 -6.91
N GLY A 75 3.26 -35.66 -7.30
CA GLY A 75 1.97 -36.12 -7.78
C GLY A 75 1.39 -35.24 -8.85
N GLU A 76 0.71 -35.87 -9.79
CA GLU A 76 -0.16 -35.20 -10.77
C GLU A 76 -1.57 -35.76 -10.62
N ILE A 77 -2.54 -34.88 -10.35
CA ILE A 77 -3.96 -35.23 -10.24
C ILE A 77 -4.68 -34.45 -11.33
N LEU A 78 -5.24 -35.15 -12.32
CA LEU A 78 -5.95 -34.48 -13.42
C LEU A 78 -7.26 -33.83 -12.97
N GLY A 79 -7.90 -34.37 -11.93
CA GLY A 79 -9.17 -33.88 -11.40
C GLY A 79 -9.04 -32.99 -10.17
N ASN A 80 -10.14 -32.90 -9.42
CA ASN A 80 -10.21 -32.18 -8.16
C ASN A 80 -9.54 -32.95 -7.02
N LEU A 81 -8.92 -32.24 -6.08
CA LEU A 81 -8.46 -32.78 -4.82
C LEU A 81 -9.25 -32.17 -3.68
N GLU A 82 -9.86 -33.01 -2.85
CA GLU A 82 -10.58 -32.57 -1.66
C GLU A 82 -10.09 -33.33 -0.42
N LEU A 83 -9.65 -32.58 0.58
CA LEU A 83 -9.09 -33.11 1.81
C LEU A 83 -9.79 -32.50 3.02
N HIS A 84 -10.13 -33.34 4.00
CA HIS A 84 -10.86 -32.88 5.19
C HIS A 84 -9.97 -32.29 6.28
N HIS A 85 -8.66 -32.60 6.31
CA HIS A 85 -7.74 -32.12 7.35
C HIS A 85 -6.58 -31.30 6.78
N PHE A 86 -5.60 -31.95 6.15
CA PHE A 86 -4.37 -31.28 5.74
C PHE A 86 -3.69 -31.90 4.51
N ALA A 87 -2.86 -31.09 3.86
CA ALA A 87 -1.96 -31.51 2.79
C ALA A 87 -0.52 -31.08 3.08
N ILE A 88 0.41 -32.02 2.99
CA ILE A 88 1.86 -31.76 3.06
C ILE A 88 2.48 -32.09 1.72
N VAL A 89 2.90 -31.06 0.99
CA VAL A 89 3.56 -31.17 -0.31
C VAL A 89 5.03 -30.84 -0.14
N GLY A 90 5.86 -31.85 0.12
CA GLY A 90 7.30 -31.68 0.30
C GLY A 90 8.02 -31.38 -1.01
N ASN A 91 7.66 -32.07 -2.10
CA ASN A 91 8.29 -31.91 -3.42
C ASN A 91 7.41 -31.18 -4.44
N SER A 92 6.64 -31.87 -5.30
CA SER A 92 5.74 -31.24 -6.26
C SER A 92 4.36 -31.87 -6.21
N LEU A 93 3.31 -31.07 -6.28
CA LEU A 93 1.96 -31.54 -6.50
C LEU A 93 1.30 -30.64 -7.53
N ASP A 94 0.83 -31.24 -8.61
CA ASP A 94 0.15 -30.58 -9.71
C ASP A 94 -1.31 -31.07 -9.74
N ILE A 95 -2.25 -30.13 -9.63
CA ILE A 95 -3.69 -30.40 -9.56
C ILE A 95 -4.35 -29.69 -10.74
N GLY A 96 -4.88 -30.48 -11.67
CA GLY A 96 -5.57 -30.00 -12.87
C GLY A 96 -6.96 -29.42 -12.57
N GLY A 97 -7.58 -29.80 -11.45
CA GLY A 97 -8.87 -29.28 -10.99
C GLY A 97 -8.77 -28.30 -9.82
N ASN A 98 -9.86 -28.26 -9.05
CA ASN A 98 -9.96 -27.48 -7.82
C ASN A 98 -9.26 -28.18 -6.66
N PHE A 99 -8.74 -27.39 -5.72
CA PHE A 99 -8.17 -27.91 -4.48
C PHE A 99 -8.88 -27.34 -3.26
N SER A 100 -9.54 -28.22 -2.50
CA SER A 100 -10.17 -27.87 -1.22
C SER A 100 -9.43 -28.59 -0.08
N CYS A 101 -8.86 -27.82 0.85
CA CYS A 101 -8.20 -28.39 2.01
C CYS A 101 -8.07 -27.33 3.13
N PRO A 102 -8.40 -27.63 4.40
CA PRO A 102 -8.25 -26.66 5.48
C PRO A 102 -6.81 -26.16 5.65
N ASP A 103 -5.82 -27.05 5.72
CA ASP A 103 -4.43 -26.70 5.96
C ASP A 103 -3.48 -27.24 4.89
N ILE A 104 -2.85 -26.34 4.14
CA ILE A 104 -1.91 -26.68 3.07
C ILE A 104 -0.50 -26.23 3.45
N SER A 105 0.45 -27.15 3.46
CA SER A 105 1.87 -26.87 3.68
C SER A 105 2.68 -27.28 2.46
N VAL A 106 3.22 -26.28 1.76
CA VAL A 106 4.04 -26.45 0.56
C VAL A 106 5.50 -26.26 0.93
N GLY A 107 6.31 -27.31 0.84
CA GLY A 107 7.76 -27.28 0.96
C GLY A 107 8.39 -26.71 -0.30
N ASN A 108 8.20 -27.38 -1.44
CA ASN A 108 8.84 -27.02 -2.70
C ASN A 108 7.85 -26.42 -3.74
N SER A 109 6.98 -27.19 -4.39
CA SER A 109 6.08 -26.68 -5.43
C SER A 109 4.65 -27.21 -5.28
N LEU A 110 3.67 -26.32 -5.35
CA LEU A 110 2.26 -26.65 -5.52
C LEU A 110 1.70 -25.82 -6.68
N HIS A 111 1.10 -26.51 -7.65
CA HIS A 111 0.45 -25.91 -8.79
C HIS A 111 -0.99 -26.38 -8.87
N ILE A 112 -1.91 -25.42 -8.96
CA ILE A 112 -3.36 -25.64 -9.02
C ILE A 112 -3.83 -24.90 -10.25
N GLU A 113 -4.42 -25.60 -11.21
CA GLU A 113 -4.86 -24.96 -12.46
C GLU A 113 -6.13 -24.12 -12.27
N VAL A 114 -7.06 -24.57 -11.42
CA VAL A 114 -8.35 -23.90 -11.21
C VAL A 114 -8.36 -23.20 -9.85
N ASP A 115 -9.33 -23.48 -8.97
CA ASP A 115 -9.52 -22.70 -7.75
C ASP A 115 -8.94 -23.40 -6.51
N VAL A 116 -8.57 -22.60 -5.50
CA VAL A 116 -8.17 -23.10 -4.19
C VAL A 116 -9.09 -22.55 -3.09
N THR A 117 -9.56 -23.43 -2.22
CA THR A 117 -10.26 -23.08 -0.99
C THR A 117 -9.54 -23.69 0.20
N ALA A 118 -9.10 -22.83 1.13
CA ALA A 118 -8.37 -23.27 2.31
C ALA A 118 -8.58 -22.35 3.51
N LYS A 119 -8.26 -22.83 4.71
CA LYS A 119 -8.11 -21.94 5.87
C LYS A 119 -6.70 -21.37 5.90
N THR A 120 -5.70 -22.24 5.85
CA THR A 120 -4.29 -21.84 5.91
C THR A 120 -3.50 -22.39 4.74
N ILE A 121 -2.69 -21.55 4.10
CA ILE A 121 -1.66 -21.98 3.15
C ILE A 121 -0.30 -21.45 3.60
N LYS A 122 0.67 -22.35 3.79
CA LYS A 122 2.07 -22.02 4.07
C LYS A 122 2.93 -22.39 2.87
N VAL A 123 3.61 -21.42 2.29
CA VAL A 123 4.43 -21.59 1.09
C VAL A 123 5.91 -21.42 1.45
N GLY A 124 6.65 -22.52 1.43
CA GLY A 124 8.09 -22.55 1.59
C GLY A 124 8.82 -22.00 0.38
N ASN A 125 8.57 -22.57 -0.81
CA ASN A 125 9.26 -22.18 -2.04
C ASN A 125 8.32 -21.67 -3.16
N LYS A 126 7.39 -22.46 -3.69
CA LYS A 126 6.53 -22.03 -4.81
C LYS A 126 5.08 -22.48 -4.68
N LEU A 127 4.16 -21.54 -4.83
CA LEU A 127 2.73 -21.76 -5.02
C LEU A 127 2.29 -21.07 -6.32
N ARG A 128 1.56 -21.79 -7.18
CA ARG A 128 0.88 -21.24 -8.35
C ARG A 128 -0.58 -21.67 -8.32
N VAL A 129 -1.48 -20.70 -8.44
CA VAL A 129 -2.94 -20.91 -8.55
C VAL A 129 -3.42 -20.22 -9.81
N GLY A 130 -3.96 -20.96 -10.77
CA GLY A 130 -4.45 -20.46 -12.05
C GLY A 130 -5.78 -19.72 -11.93
N GLY A 131 -6.69 -20.20 -11.09
CA GLY A 131 -8.00 -19.61 -10.82
C GLY A 131 -8.05 -18.78 -9.54
N ALA A 132 -9.24 -18.75 -8.95
CA ALA A 132 -9.57 -17.97 -7.77
C ALA A 132 -9.02 -18.61 -6.48
N ALA A 133 -8.67 -17.77 -5.51
CA ALA A 133 -8.19 -18.21 -4.21
C ALA A 133 -9.07 -17.65 -3.09
N LYS A 134 -9.72 -18.54 -2.33
CA LYS A 134 -10.49 -18.19 -1.13
C LYS A 134 -9.79 -18.78 0.09
N VAL A 135 -9.05 -17.93 0.82
CA VAL A 135 -8.16 -18.38 1.89
C VAL A 135 -8.22 -17.50 3.12
N GLU A 136 -8.35 -18.05 4.32
CA GLU A 136 -8.32 -17.22 5.53
C GLU A 136 -6.92 -16.65 5.82
N THR A 137 -5.87 -17.45 5.69
CA THR A 137 -4.48 -17.05 5.94
C THR A 137 -3.51 -17.63 4.91
N VAL A 138 -2.72 -16.78 4.26
CA VAL A 138 -1.62 -17.18 3.38
C VAL A 138 -0.30 -16.66 3.95
N LYS A 139 0.67 -17.56 4.15
CA LYS A 139 2.04 -17.22 4.55
C LYS A 139 3.01 -17.60 3.43
N ALA A 140 3.48 -16.61 2.68
CA ALA A 140 4.42 -16.79 1.59
C ALA A 140 5.86 -16.53 2.06
N GLY A 141 6.58 -17.59 2.44
CA GLY A 141 8.02 -17.54 2.69
C GLY A 141 8.83 -17.52 1.39
N GLY A 142 8.37 -18.27 0.38
CA GLY A 142 8.90 -18.25 -0.98
C GLY A 142 8.05 -17.38 -1.92
N ILE A 143 7.76 -17.90 -3.11
CA ILE A 143 7.00 -17.26 -4.17
C ILE A 143 5.56 -17.80 -4.19
N ALA A 144 4.57 -16.94 -3.97
CA ALA A 144 3.17 -17.23 -4.22
C ALA A 144 2.68 -16.44 -5.43
N LYS A 145 2.11 -17.11 -6.44
CA LYS A 145 1.50 -16.50 -7.63
C LYS A 145 0.05 -16.95 -7.75
N ILE A 146 -0.88 -16.00 -7.74
CA ILE A 146 -2.32 -16.24 -7.91
C ILE A 146 -2.76 -15.43 -9.14
N PHE A 147 -3.31 -16.13 -10.12
CA PHE A 147 -3.68 -15.56 -11.42
C PHE A 147 -5.12 -15.06 -11.43
N GLY A 148 -6.04 -15.73 -10.74
CA GLY A 148 -7.42 -15.28 -10.58
C GLY A 148 -7.64 -14.43 -9.33
N ARG A 149 -8.91 -14.08 -9.14
CA ARG A 149 -9.39 -13.25 -8.02
C ARG A 149 -9.02 -13.86 -6.66
N ALA A 150 -8.48 -13.04 -5.77
CA ALA A 150 -8.00 -13.50 -4.46
C ALA A 150 -8.81 -12.89 -3.31
N THR A 151 -9.59 -13.70 -2.61
CA THR A 151 -10.25 -13.31 -1.35
C THR A 151 -9.47 -13.89 -0.18
N ILE A 152 -8.68 -13.04 0.50
CA ILE A 152 -7.76 -13.47 1.56
C ILE A 152 -8.06 -12.76 2.87
N GLY A 153 -8.17 -13.49 3.98
CA GLY A 153 -8.26 -12.84 5.30
C GLY A 153 -6.95 -12.11 5.63
N THR A 154 -5.87 -12.86 5.83
CA THR A 154 -4.54 -12.33 6.14
C THR A 154 -3.49 -12.87 5.17
N LEU A 155 -2.77 -11.97 4.49
CA LEU A 155 -1.64 -12.30 3.63
C LEU A 155 -0.33 -11.82 4.25
N ILE A 156 0.56 -12.75 4.60
CA ILE A 156 1.90 -12.46 5.12
C ILE A 156 2.94 -12.84 4.07
N VAL A 157 3.71 -11.87 3.61
CA VAL A 157 4.70 -12.02 2.55
C VAL A 157 6.10 -11.85 3.13
N GLY A 158 6.78 -12.96 3.40
CA GLY A 158 8.21 -12.97 3.73
C GLY A 158 9.11 -13.00 2.49
N GLY A 159 8.69 -13.74 1.46
CA GLY A 159 9.39 -13.83 0.17
C GLY A 159 8.77 -12.93 -0.89
N THR A 160 8.11 -13.52 -1.89
CA THR A 160 7.43 -12.79 -2.96
C THR A 160 5.97 -13.23 -3.11
N ALA A 161 5.04 -12.30 -3.16
CA ALA A 161 3.65 -12.57 -3.55
C ALA A 161 3.29 -11.80 -4.82
N LYS A 162 2.63 -12.46 -5.77
CA LYS A 162 2.08 -11.85 -6.99
C LYS A 162 0.61 -12.21 -7.11
N LEU A 163 -0.27 -11.21 -6.96
CA LEU A 163 -1.69 -11.31 -7.23
C LEU A 163 -1.94 -10.56 -8.53
N LEU A 164 -2.31 -11.27 -9.58
CA LEU A 164 -2.35 -10.73 -10.95
C LEU A 164 -3.75 -10.27 -11.38
N ASP A 165 -4.74 -10.50 -10.53
CA ASP A 165 -6.11 -10.03 -10.66
C ASP A 165 -6.51 -9.33 -9.35
N THR A 166 -7.72 -8.81 -9.31
CA THR A 166 -8.39 -8.18 -8.18
C THR A 166 -8.25 -8.99 -6.88
N ALA A 167 -7.84 -8.29 -5.83
CA ALA A 167 -7.64 -8.87 -4.50
C ALA A 167 -8.53 -8.18 -3.47
N GLU A 168 -9.22 -8.98 -2.66
CA GLU A 168 -9.96 -8.57 -1.48
C GLU A 168 -9.24 -9.10 -0.24
N ILE A 169 -8.52 -8.24 0.47
CA ILE A 169 -7.67 -8.63 1.60
C ILE A 169 -8.03 -7.86 2.86
N LYS A 170 -8.24 -8.55 4.00
CA LYS A 170 -8.47 -7.83 5.26
C LYS A 170 -7.17 -7.26 5.83
N GLU A 171 -6.11 -8.07 5.89
CA GLU A 171 -4.81 -7.64 6.39
C GLU A 171 -3.66 -8.13 5.48
N LEU A 172 -2.85 -7.19 4.98
CA LEU A 172 -1.66 -7.45 4.18
C LEU A 172 -0.40 -7.02 4.95
N LYS A 173 0.50 -7.97 5.21
CA LYS A 173 1.80 -7.75 5.85
C LYS A 173 2.92 -8.11 4.89
N VAL A 174 3.72 -7.13 4.50
CA VAL A 174 4.79 -7.29 3.50
C VAL A 174 6.16 -7.08 4.15
N GLY A 175 6.88 -8.17 4.45
CA GLY A 175 8.29 -8.15 4.84
C GLY A 175 9.23 -8.28 3.64
N GLY A 176 8.83 -9.04 2.61
CA GLY A 176 9.55 -9.21 1.35
C GLY A 176 9.00 -8.31 0.24
N VAL A 177 8.58 -8.90 -0.88
CA VAL A 177 8.05 -8.18 -2.05
C VAL A 177 6.62 -8.60 -2.38
N ALA A 178 5.67 -7.68 -2.36
CA ALA A 178 4.30 -7.93 -2.80
C ALA A 178 4.02 -7.14 -4.09
N LYS A 179 3.49 -7.83 -5.11
CA LYS A 179 2.96 -7.22 -6.33
C LYS A 179 1.48 -7.57 -6.44
N ILE A 180 0.63 -6.57 -6.46
CA ILE A 180 -0.83 -6.73 -6.49
C ILE A 180 -1.33 -5.96 -7.71
N ALA A 181 -2.26 -6.55 -8.46
CA ALA A 181 -2.93 -5.85 -9.55
C ALA A 181 -3.73 -4.68 -8.97
N GLY A 182 -4.84 -4.95 -8.28
CA GLY A 182 -5.64 -3.92 -7.59
C GLY A 182 -6.68 -4.54 -6.66
N GLY A 183 -7.68 -3.76 -6.25
CA GLY A 183 -8.81 -4.25 -5.46
C GLY A 183 -9.02 -3.54 -4.12
N LYS A 184 -9.49 -4.26 -3.10
CA LYS A 184 -9.84 -3.71 -1.79
C LYS A 184 -9.00 -4.35 -0.69
N ILE A 185 -8.22 -3.55 0.01
CA ILE A 185 -7.36 -4.04 1.08
C ILE A 185 -7.56 -3.20 2.33
N ALA A 186 -8.17 -3.73 3.39
CA ALA A 186 -8.51 -2.91 4.55
C ALA A 186 -7.24 -2.35 5.24
N VAL A 187 -6.29 -3.22 5.62
CA VAL A 187 -5.06 -2.81 6.31
C VAL A 187 -3.82 -3.31 5.56
N ILE A 188 -2.89 -2.40 5.29
CA ILE A 188 -1.60 -2.67 4.65
C ILE A 188 -0.45 -2.27 5.59
N LYS A 189 0.47 -3.20 5.86
CA LYS A 189 1.72 -2.93 6.58
C LYS A 189 2.91 -3.34 5.72
N VAL A 190 3.77 -2.39 5.37
CA VAL A 190 4.90 -2.59 4.46
C VAL A 190 6.22 -2.36 5.19
N GLY A 191 6.91 -3.43 5.55
CA GLY A 191 8.32 -3.41 5.97
C GLY A 191 9.31 -3.59 4.81
N GLY A 192 8.89 -4.33 3.76
CA GLY A 192 9.67 -4.57 2.55
C GLY A 192 9.26 -3.66 1.39
N ALA A 193 8.86 -4.26 0.25
CA ALA A 193 8.45 -3.54 -0.95
C ALA A 193 7.04 -3.94 -1.42
N LEU A 194 6.16 -2.96 -1.62
CA LEU A 194 4.83 -3.14 -2.19
C LEU A 194 4.70 -2.43 -3.54
N GLN A 195 4.16 -3.13 -4.54
CA GLN A 195 3.80 -2.57 -5.84
C GLN A 195 2.34 -2.87 -6.13
N VAL A 196 1.54 -1.83 -6.41
CA VAL A 196 0.14 -1.96 -6.84
C VAL A 196 0.01 -1.36 -8.24
N ALA A 197 -0.50 -2.13 -9.19
CA ALA A 197 -0.51 -1.78 -10.61
C ALA A 197 -1.74 -0.95 -11.01
N ASP A 198 -2.91 -1.38 -10.57
CA ASP A 198 -4.23 -0.87 -10.89
C ASP A 198 -4.84 -0.15 -9.68
N GLU A 199 -6.07 0.32 -9.85
CA GLU A 199 -6.77 1.06 -8.81
C GLU A 199 -7.03 0.20 -7.57
N PHE A 200 -6.91 0.82 -6.40
CA PHE A 200 -7.22 0.15 -5.15
C PHE A 200 -7.76 1.08 -4.07
N GLU A 201 -8.52 0.48 -3.16
CA GLU A 201 -9.03 1.13 -1.95
C GLU A 201 -8.43 0.49 -0.71
N ALA A 202 -8.02 1.33 0.26
CA ALA A 202 -7.57 0.88 1.56
C ALA A 202 -8.04 1.77 2.71
N GLU A 203 -8.23 1.19 3.89
CA GLU A 203 -8.62 1.97 5.07
C GLU A 203 -7.38 2.51 5.79
N GLN A 204 -6.35 1.69 5.93
CA GLN A 204 -5.10 2.04 6.59
C GLN A 204 -3.88 1.49 5.86
N ILE A 205 -2.86 2.34 5.70
CA ILE A 205 -1.56 1.96 5.15
C ILE A 205 -0.46 2.47 6.08
N ASP A 206 0.44 1.58 6.48
CA ASP A 206 1.67 1.88 7.20
C ASP A 206 2.88 1.43 6.37
N VAL A 207 3.71 2.38 5.95
CA VAL A 207 4.89 2.15 5.11
C VAL A 207 6.16 2.46 5.88
N GLY A 208 6.80 1.42 6.43
CA GLY A 208 8.16 1.48 6.95
C GLY A 208 9.23 1.27 5.86
N GLY A 209 8.92 0.47 4.83
CA GLY A 209 9.80 0.15 3.70
C GLY A 209 9.56 1.04 2.48
N SER A 210 9.13 0.44 1.37
CA SER A 210 8.84 1.15 0.12
C SER A 210 7.52 0.72 -0.51
N ALA A 211 6.69 1.67 -0.92
CA ALA A 211 5.43 1.43 -1.62
C ALA A 211 5.38 2.20 -2.95
N SER A 212 4.85 1.58 -3.99
CA SER A 212 4.66 2.18 -5.31
C SER A 212 3.28 1.86 -5.86
N PHE A 213 2.49 2.90 -6.13
CA PHE A 213 1.16 2.81 -6.70
C PHE A 213 1.18 3.39 -8.11
N LYS A 214 0.78 2.58 -9.10
CA LYS A 214 0.85 2.95 -10.52
C LYS A 214 -0.44 3.56 -11.05
N ALA A 215 -1.58 3.30 -10.42
CA ALA A 215 -2.88 3.88 -10.76
C ALA A 215 -3.49 4.61 -9.55
N HIS A 216 -4.75 5.04 -9.69
CA HIS A 216 -5.45 5.82 -8.69
C HIS A 216 -5.63 5.04 -7.38
N ALA A 217 -5.34 5.70 -6.27
CA ALA A 217 -5.45 5.10 -4.94
C ALA A 217 -6.36 5.95 -4.05
N LYS A 218 -7.28 5.28 -3.35
CA LYS A 218 -8.13 5.90 -2.33
C LYS A 218 -7.86 5.28 -0.99
N VAL A 219 -7.36 6.07 -0.06
CA VAL A 219 -6.90 5.58 1.24
C VAL A 219 -7.57 6.34 2.38
N GLY A 220 -7.90 5.69 3.48
CA GLY A 220 -8.30 6.40 4.70
C GLY A 220 -7.09 7.08 5.35
N ASN A 221 -6.32 6.32 6.11
CA ASN A 221 -5.18 6.82 6.86
C ASN A 221 -3.86 6.26 6.31
N VAL A 222 -2.85 7.11 6.15
CA VAL A 222 -1.51 6.71 5.70
C VAL A 222 -0.44 7.21 6.66
N GLU A 223 0.42 6.31 7.11
CA GLU A 223 1.65 6.62 7.84
C GLU A 223 2.85 6.19 7.00
N ILE A 224 3.79 7.11 6.79
CA ILE A 224 4.95 6.89 5.91
C ILE A 224 6.23 7.17 6.69
N GLY A 225 6.84 6.11 7.22
CA GLY A 225 8.20 6.16 7.78
C GLY A 225 9.28 6.00 6.71
N GLY A 226 9.00 5.20 5.68
CA GLY A 226 9.88 4.92 4.55
C GLY A 226 9.59 5.81 3.33
N ASN A 227 9.43 5.18 2.16
CA ASN A 227 9.17 5.87 0.89
C ASN A 227 7.87 5.44 0.23
N LEU A 228 7.07 6.40 -0.25
CA LEU A 228 5.86 6.14 -1.02
C LEU A 228 5.90 6.90 -2.35
N THR A 229 5.61 6.20 -3.45
CA THR A 229 5.50 6.79 -4.79
C THR A 229 4.12 6.52 -5.39
N CYS A 230 3.47 7.55 -5.92
CA CYS A 230 2.23 7.44 -6.69
C CYS A 230 2.44 8.06 -8.08
N ALA A 231 2.18 7.30 -9.14
CA ALA A 231 2.28 7.80 -10.52
C ALA A 231 1.06 8.63 -10.95
N THR A 232 -0.03 8.59 -10.19
CA THR A 232 -1.28 9.30 -10.49
C THR A 232 -1.82 9.97 -9.22
N ASP A 233 -3.08 10.39 -9.25
CA ASP A 233 -3.75 11.06 -8.14
C ASP A 233 -3.91 10.13 -6.93
N LEU A 234 -3.66 10.69 -5.73
CA LEU A 234 -3.87 10.02 -4.44
C LEU A 234 -4.94 10.77 -3.63
N LYS A 235 -6.04 10.08 -3.32
CA LYS A 235 -7.09 10.57 -2.41
C LYS A 235 -6.91 9.97 -1.03
N PHE A 236 -6.92 10.80 0.01
CA PHE A 236 -6.72 10.37 1.39
C PHE A 236 -7.68 11.04 2.37
N ARG A 237 -7.89 10.46 3.56
CA ARG A 237 -8.47 11.19 4.70
C ARG A 237 -7.37 11.92 5.47
N THR A 238 -6.41 11.16 6.02
CA THR A 238 -5.27 11.72 6.76
C THR A 238 -3.95 11.07 6.35
N ILE A 239 -2.88 11.85 6.21
CA ILE A 239 -1.52 11.34 5.98
C ILE A 239 -0.54 11.97 6.98
N ASP A 240 0.33 11.15 7.59
CA ASP A 240 1.55 11.61 8.29
C ASP A 240 2.80 11.07 7.57
N VAL A 241 3.64 11.97 7.07
CA VAL A 241 4.86 11.65 6.33
C VAL A 241 6.08 11.95 7.18
N GLY A 242 6.68 10.92 7.76
CA GLY A 242 7.99 10.99 8.42
C GLY A 242 9.16 10.88 7.44
N GLY A 243 9.02 10.04 6.41
CA GLY A 243 10.05 9.77 5.40
C GLY A 243 9.87 10.58 4.11
N GLY A 244 9.74 9.89 2.98
CA GLY A 244 9.60 10.51 1.65
C GLY A 244 8.30 10.12 0.95
N MET A 245 7.62 11.10 0.36
CA MET A 245 6.47 10.84 -0.52
C MET A 245 6.60 11.62 -1.84
N SER A 246 6.38 10.92 -2.95
CA SER A 246 6.33 11.54 -4.29
C SER A 246 5.03 11.15 -4.98
N VAL A 247 4.26 12.14 -5.42
CA VAL A 247 3.02 11.95 -6.17
C VAL A 247 3.15 12.72 -7.47
N GLU A 248 3.07 12.05 -8.61
CA GLU A 248 3.17 12.71 -9.93
C GLU A 248 1.89 13.49 -10.26
N GLY A 249 0.73 12.98 -9.86
CA GLY A 249 -0.57 13.65 -10.00
C GLY A 249 -0.95 14.56 -8.84
N ASN A 250 -2.25 14.67 -8.59
CA ASN A 250 -2.84 15.47 -7.53
C ASN A 250 -2.85 14.72 -6.18
N LEU A 251 -2.69 15.48 -5.10
CA LEU A 251 -2.74 14.97 -3.73
C LEU A 251 -3.90 15.63 -2.98
N MET A 252 -4.97 14.88 -2.67
CA MET A 252 -6.23 15.43 -2.16
C MET A 252 -6.71 14.71 -0.91
N GLY A 253 -7.03 15.45 0.16
CA GLY A 253 -7.59 14.85 1.37
C GLY A 253 -8.01 15.83 2.46
N GLU A 254 -8.25 15.35 3.68
CA GLU A 254 -8.70 16.24 4.77
C GLU A 254 -7.54 16.91 5.50
N SER A 255 -6.51 16.16 5.89
CA SER A 255 -5.38 16.67 6.67
C SER A 255 -4.07 15.97 6.36
N LEU A 256 -3.00 16.76 6.22
CA LEU A 256 -1.67 16.28 5.86
C LEU A 256 -0.63 16.83 6.84
N LYS A 257 0.18 15.95 7.42
CA LYS A 257 1.34 16.31 8.23
C LYS A 257 2.61 15.82 7.56
N VAL A 258 3.59 16.70 7.48
CA VAL A 258 4.85 16.47 6.75
C VAL A 258 6.01 16.67 7.71
N GLY A 259 6.51 15.61 8.32
CA GLY A 259 7.79 15.63 9.05
C GLY A 259 9.00 15.55 8.11
N GLY A 260 8.88 14.76 7.04
CA GLY A 260 9.92 14.50 6.04
C GLY A 260 9.80 15.35 4.78
N ILE A 261 9.73 14.72 3.61
CA ILE A 261 9.69 15.41 2.31
C ILE A 261 8.50 14.94 1.48
N ILE A 262 7.75 15.90 0.92
CA ILE A 262 6.72 15.64 -0.08
C ILE A 262 7.06 16.37 -1.38
N LYS A 263 6.93 15.67 -2.50
CA LYS A 263 6.93 16.24 -3.86
C LYS A 263 5.63 15.87 -4.56
N CYS A 264 4.88 16.86 -5.00
CA CYS A 264 3.65 16.71 -5.75
C CYS A 264 3.80 17.35 -7.14
N GLY A 265 3.57 16.58 -8.20
CA GLY A 265 3.62 17.03 -9.60
C GLY A 265 2.32 17.67 -10.09
N GLY A 266 1.25 17.61 -9.30
CA GLY A 266 -0.02 18.30 -9.51
C GLY A 266 -0.39 19.25 -8.37
N LYS A 267 -1.70 19.44 -8.16
CA LYS A 267 -2.26 20.26 -7.07
C LYS A 267 -2.28 19.47 -5.75
N LEU A 268 -1.92 20.13 -4.65
CA LEU A 268 -2.04 19.59 -3.29
C LEU A 268 -3.20 20.30 -2.58
N THR A 269 -4.27 19.57 -2.26
CA THR A 269 -5.47 20.12 -1.61
C THR A 269 -5.76 19.40 -0.30
N CYS A 270 -5.85 20.15 0.80
CA CYS A 270 -6.30 19.67 2.10
C CYS A 270 -7.58 20.40 2.51
N GLU A 271 -8.64 19.71 2.89
CA GLU A 271 -9.90 20.38 3.27
C GLU A 271 -9.81 21.13 4.61
N LYS A 272 -8.91 20.70 5.51
CA LYS A 272 -8.74 21.26 6.84
C LYS A 272 -7.32 21.82 7.01
N ARG A 273 -6.35 20.97 7.34
CA ARG A 273 -5.05 21.41 7.83
C ARG A 273 -3.88 20.78 7.07
N LEU A 274 -2.89 21.61 6.75
CA LEU A 274 -1.58 21.19 6.25
C LEU A 274 -0.50 21.65 7.23
N VAL A 275 0.19 20.70 7.88
CA VAL A 275 1.30 20.99 8.80
C VAL A 275 2.61 20.53 8.16
N VAL A 276 3.53 21.47 7.91
CA VAL A 276 4.80 21.20 7.24
C VAL A 276 5.97 21.38 8.22
N GLY A 277 6.31 20.31 8.95
CA GLY A 277 7.52 20.24 9.76
C GLY A 277 8.81 20.10 8.94
N GLY A 278 8.71 19.48 7.77
CA GLY A 278 9.78 19.18 6.82
C GLY A 278 9.74 20.05 5.55
N GLN A 279 9.80 19.42 4.37
CA GLN A 279 9.71 20.13 3.10
C GLN A 279 8.48 19.67 2.30
N CYS A 280 7.70 20.63 1.82
CA CYS A 280 6.56 20.36 0.97
C CYS A 280 6.70 21.14 -0.34
N LYS A 281 6.74 20.42 -1.47
CA LYS A 281 6.80 21.01 -2.80
C LYS A 281 5.64 20.55 -3.66
N SER A 282 4.97 21.49 -4.32
CA SER A 282 4.01 21.24 -5.40
C SER A 282 4.43 22.05 -6.63
N THR A 283 4.25 21.48 -7.82
CA THR A 283 4.49 22.18 -9.09
C THR A 283 3.37 23.14 -9.48
N LEU A 284 2.18 23.01 -8.87
CA LEU A 284 0.99 23.83 -9.16
C LEU A 284 0.57 24.62 -7.91
N THR A 285 -0.56 24.25 -7.31
CA THR A 285 -1.16 24.98 -6.18
C THR A 285 -1.14 24.12 -4.92
N ILE A 286 -0.84 24.75 -3.79
CA ILE A 286 -1.11 24.19 -2.46
C ILE A 286 -2.32 24.91 -1.86
N LYS A 287 -3.37 24.18 -1.48
CA LYS A 287 -4.58 24.75 -0.89
C LYS A 287 -4.95 24.04 0.42
N ALA A 288 -5.18 24.80 1.49
CA ALA A 288 -5.80 24.28 2.71
C ALA A 288 -6.65 25.33 3.43
N LYS A 289 -7.39 25.00 4.50
CA LYS A 289 -7.96 26.06 5.37
C LYS A 289 -6.88 26.65 6.28
N GLU A 290 -6.10 25.79 6.91
CA GLU A 290 -4.96 26.19 7.75
C GLU A 290 -3.67 25.57 7.22
N ILE A 291 -2.65 26.42 7.03
CA ILE A 291 -1.30 26.00 6.65
C ILE A 291 -0.32 26.49 7.74
N ASP A 292 0.37 25.56 8.39
CA ASP A 292 1.39 25.84 9.41
C ASP A 292 2.73 25.24 8.96
N VAL A 293 3.70 26.08 8.63
CA VAL A 293 4.98 25.70 8.02
C VAL A 293 6.12 26.01 8.97
N ASN A 294 6.90 24.99 9.32
CA ASN A 294 8.09 25.14 10.13
C ASN A 294 9.37 25.37 9.31
N LYS A 295 9.56 24.61 8.23
CA LYS A 295 10.80 24.62 7.43
C LYS A 295 10.59 25.20 6.04
N LYS A 296 10.06 24.44 5.08
CA LYS A 296 9.95 24.91 3.70
C LYS A 296 8.65 24.47 3.02
N ILE A 297 7.99 25.44 2.38
CA ILE A 297 6.89 25.23 1.44
C ILE A 297 7.24 25.90 0.10
N ASP A 298 6.95 25.24 -1.02
CA ASP A 298 7.36 25.65 -2.36
C ASP A 298 6.26 25.27 -3.36
N ALA A 299 5.52 26.27 -3.85
CA ALA A 299 4.54 26.11 -4.93
C ALA A 299 4.24 27.47 -5.56
N PRO A 300 4.01 27.56 -6.88
CA PRO A 300 3.63 28.81 -7.55
C PRO A 300 2.56 29.63 -6.81
N THR A 301 1.52 28.96 -6.29
CA THR A 301 0.46 29.60 -5.51
C THR A 301 0.11 28.77 -4.28
N ILE A 302 0.01 29.44 -3.13
CA ILE A 302 -0.37 28.84 -1.85
C ILE A 302 -1.61 29.56 -1.33
N VAL A 303 -2.72 28.83 -1.21
CA VAL A 303 -4.03 29.39 -0.82
C VAL A 303 -4.45 28.85 0.55
N ALA A 304 -4.74 29.75 1.48
CA ALA A 304 -5.23 29.39 2.81
C ALA A 304 -6.32 30.33 3.34
N GLN A 305 -7.01 29.95 4.42
CA GLN A 305 -7.70 30.95 5.26
C GLN A 305 -6.72 31.52 6.28
N PHE A 306 -5.94 30.64 6.90
CA PHE A 306 -4.88 30.98 7.85
C PHE A 306 -3.56 30.41 7.36
N PHE A 307 -2.56 31.26 7.17
CA PHE A 307 -1.20 30.87 6.80
C PHE A 307 -0.23 31.33 7.89
N LYS A 308 0.53 30.38 8.45
CA LYS A 308 1.60 30.65 9.40
C LYS A 308 2.91 30.06 8.90
N LEU A 309 3.91 30.91 8.72
CA LEU A 309 5.29 30.51 8.53
C LEU A 309 6.02 30.70 9.86
N ARG A 310 6.61 29.67 10.44
CA ARG A 310 7.31 29.77 11.73
C ARG A 310 8.71 30.35 11.55
N ARG A 311 9.35 30.61 12.70
CA ARG A 311 10.70 31.17 12.81
C ARG A 311 11.69 30.49 11.87
N ARG A 312 12.40 31.29 11.05
CA ARG A 312 13.37 30.82 10.02
C ARG A 312 12.77 29.94 8.91
N GLY A 313 11.44 29.87 8.79
CA GLY A 313 10.79 29.16 7.70
C GLY A 313 11.00 29.85 6.35
N THR A 314 10.77 29.10 5.27
CA THR A 314 10.82 29.62 3.90
C THR A 314 9.55 29.24 3.15
N ALA A 315 8.89 30.23 2.55
CA ALA A 315 7.79 30.04 1.62
C ALA A 315 8.14 30.65 0.27
N ILE A 316 8.03 29.85 -0.79
CA ILE A 316 8.33 30.24 -2.17
C ILE A 316 7.01 30.18 -2.96
N GLY A 317 6.74 31.22 -3.74
CA GLY A 317 5.52 31.46 -4.50
C GLY A 317 4.64 32.56 -3.92
N THR A 318 3.47 32.76 -4.54
CA THR A 318 2.48 33.74 -4.10
C THR A 318 1.57 33.15 -3.03
N ILE A 319 1.52 33.78 -1.85
CA ILE A 319 0.66 33.38 -0.74
C ILE A 319 -0.62 34.21 -0.81
N VAL A 320 -1.77 33.55 -0.79
CA VAL A 320 -3.10 34.16 -0.75
C VAL A 320 -3.83 33.60 0.47
N ALA A 321 -3.98 34.40 1.52
CA ALA A 321 -4.75 34.00 2.69
C ALA A 321 -5.56 35.14 3.29
N LYS A 322 -6.47 34.85 4.24
CA LYS A 322 -7.11 35.94 5.00
C LYS A 322 -6.16 36.48 6.06
N ASN A 323 -5.60 35.56 6.85
CA ASN A 323 -4.71 35.89 7.95
C ASN A 323 -3.34 35.27 7.70
N VAL A 324 -2.31 36.11 7.68
CA VAL A 324 -0.92 35.72 7.40
C VAL A 324 -0.04 36.11 8.57
N ILE A 325 0.66 35.14 9.15
CA ILE A 325 1.68 35.36 10.20
C ILE A 325 3.02 34.82 9.71
N ILE A 326 4.00 35.71 9.59
CA ILE A 326 5.36 35.38 9.15
C ILE A 326 6.29 35.52 10.34
N GLY A 327 6.76 34.38 10.81
CA GLY A 327 7.58 34.28 12.01
C GLY A 327 8.97 34.90 11.84
N SER A 328 9.59 35.20 12.97
CA SER A 328 10.84 35.96 12.97
C SER A 328 11.96 35.28 12.17
N ARG A 329 12.72 36.07 11.41
CA ARG A 329 13.75 35.63 10.44
C ARG A 329 13.25 34.70 9.33
N ALA A 330 11.94 34.56 9.11
CA ALA A 330 11.41 33.81 7.99
C ALA A 330 11.54 34.58 6.67
N THR A 331 11.47 33.86 5.55
CA THR A 331 11.53 34.45 4.21
C THR A 331 10.33 34.00 3.41
N ILE A 332 9.65 34.96 2.81
CA ILE A 332 8.48 34.78 1.94
C ILE A 332 8.63 35.64 0.69
N GLU A 333 7.98 35.26 -0.41
CA GLU A 333 7.93 36.08 -1.62
C GLU A 333 6.75 37.05 -1.55
N ASP A 334 5.68 36.80 -2.32
CA ASP A 334 4.56 37.72 -2.45
C ASP A 334 3.41 37.29 -1.54
N VAL A 335 2.82 38.25 -0.83
CA VAL A 335 1.75 37.99 0.14
C VAL A 335 0.52 38.84 -0.16
N PHE A 336 -0.63 38.17 -0.25
CA PHE A 336 -1.95 38.74 -0.34
C PHE A 336 -2.76 38.32 0.90
N GLY A 337 -3.26 39.31 1.65
CA GLY A 337 -3.85 39.11 2.98
C GLY A 337 -4.95 40.11 3.33
N GLU A 338 -5.95 39.73 4.14
CA GLU A 338 -6.77 40.73 4.84
C GLU A 338 -5.94 41.30 6.01
N GLU A 339 -5.34 40.41 6.81
CA GLU A 339 -4.43 40.73 7.91
C GLU A 339 -3.05 40.09 7.66
N ILE A 340 -2.00 40.92 7.69
CA ILE A 340 -0.62 40.49 7.47
C ILE A 340 0.24 40.96 8.66
N LEU A 341 0.85 40.01 9.36
CA LEU A 341 1.84 40.25 10.40
C LEU A 341 3.20 39.66 9.99
N LEU A 342 4.22 40.51 9.94
CA LEU A 342 5.61 40.10 9.79
C LEU A 342 6.36 40.35 11.10
N GLU A 343 6.82 39.28 11.73
CA GLU A 343 7.62 39.32 12.94
C GLU A 343 9.08 39.74 12.67
N GLU A 344 9.81 40.01 13.75
CA GLU A 344 11.19 40.51 13.75
C GLU A 344 12.12 39.89 12.68
N TYR A 345 12.81 40.74 11.93
CA TYR A 345 13.84 40.38 10.95
C TYR A 345 13.36 39.44 9.82
N SER A 346 12.05 39.29 9.62
CA SER A 346 11.51 38.55 8.48
C SER A 346 11.67 39.32 7.16
N LYS A 347 11.59 38.59 6.04
CA LYS A 347 11.82 39.13 4.70
C LYS A 347 10.64 38.79 3.80
N ALA A 348 10.12 39.78 3.09
CA ALA A 348 9.10 39.62 2.06
C ALA A 348 9.50 40.33 0.76
N ASN A 349 8.93 39.88 -0.36
CA ASN A 349 9.03 40.60 -1.61
C ASN A 349 7.93 41.67 -1.70
N ASN A 350 6.70 41.29 -2.03
CA ASN A 350 5.57 42.20 -2.09
C ASN A 350 4.53 41.89 -1.00
N LEU A 351 3.89 42.94 -0.47
CA LEU A 351 2.81 42.82 0.53
C LEU A 351 1.56 43.58 0.06
N TYR A 352 0.44 42.88 0.00
CA TYR A 352 -0.84 43.43 -0.43
C TYR A 352 -1.93 43.05 0.58
N GLY A 353 -2.44 44.00 1.35
CA GLY A 353 -3.49 43.66 2.32
C GLY A 353 -4.24 44.81 2.98
N ALA A 354 -5.32 44.51 3.70
CA ALA A 354 -6.13 45.56 4.33
C ALA A 354 -5.40 46.16 5.54
N ASN A 355 -4.88 45.30 6.41
CA ASN A 355 -4.11 45.66 7.60
C ASN A 355 -2.73 44.98 7.55
N ILE A 356 -1.67 45.78 7.58
CA ILE A 356 -0.28 45.28 7.55
C ILE A 356 0.45 45.76 8.79
N SER A 357 1.09 44.83 9.51
CA SER A 357 1.93 45.11 10.68
C SER A 357 3.33 44.55 10.48
N LEU A 358 4.33 45.43 10.54
CA LEU A 358 5.75 45.10 10.38
C LEU A 358 6.51 45.39 11.67
N GLU A 359 7.07 44.35 12.28
CA GLU A 359 7.89 44.45 13.49
C GLU A 359 9.34 44.87 13.19
N GLU A 360 10.19 44.83 14.22
CA GLU A 360 11.59 45.27 14.18
C GLU A 360 12.39 44.58 13.06
N GLY A 361 13.13 45.36 12.28
CA GLY A 361 14.10 44.85 11.30
C GLY A 361 13.50 44.09 10.12
N VAL A 362 12.18 44.12 9.93
CA VAL A 362 11.52 43.53 8.76
C VAL A 362 12.03 44.18 7.48
N LYS A 363 12.29 43.36 6.46
CA LYS A 363 12.77 43.83 5.15
C LYS A 363 11.78 43.49 4.04
N VAL A 364 11.34 44.52 3.31
CA VAL A 364 10.46 44.37 2.15
C VAL A 364 11.18 44.88 0.91
N THR A 365 11.42 44.01 -0.06
CA THR A 365 12.22 44.32 -1.26
C THR A 365 11.41 44.82 -2.44
N GLY A 366 10.10 44.62 -2.43
CA GLY A 366 9.16 45.01 -3.47
C GLY A 366 8.24 46.15 -3.03
N GLU A 367 6.95 46.01 -3.33
CA GLU A 367 5.92 46.99 -3.06
C GLU A 367 5.06 46.62 -1.83
N ILE A 368 4.51 47.66 -1.19
CA ILE A 368 3.53 47.52 -0.11
C ILE A 368 2.29 48.33 -0.50
N LEU A 369 1.15 47.65 -0.71
CA LEU A 369 -0.14 48.31 -0.91
C LEU A 369 -1.09 47.92 0.21
N TYR A 370 -1.72 48.91 0.83
CA TYR A 370 -2.68 48.69 1.91
C TYR A 370 -3.98 49.46 1.76
N GLN A 371 -5.07 48.98 2.37
CA GLN A 371 -6.38 49.65 2.28
C GLN A 371 -6.74 50.43 3.55
N THR A 372 -6.55 49.82 4.72
CA THR A 372 -7.06 50.34 6.00
C THR A 372 -5.94 50.88 6.88
N SER A 373 -4.94 50.05 7.22
CA SER A 373 -3.89 50.45 8.16
C SER A 373 -2.54 49.80 7.83
N LEU A 374 -1.48 50.55 8.14
CA LEU A 374 -0.09 50.09 8.09
C LEU A 374 0.60 50.50 9.39
N TYR A 375 1.03 49.51 10.16
CA TYR A 375 1.97 49.68 11.28
C TYR A 375 3.35 49.26 10.82
N GLN A 376 4.36 50.12 11.04
CA GLN A 376 5.75 49.84 10.71
C GLN A 376 6.65 50.29 11.85
N ASP A 377 7.53 49.41 12.32
CA ASP A 377 8.59 49.79 13.24
C ASP A 377 9.63 50.70 12.56
N SER A 378 10.28 51.56 13.35
CA SER A 378 11.31 52.51 12.88
C SER A 378 12.53 51.86 12.22
N THR A 379 12.79 50.58 12.54
CA THR A 379 13.95 49.82 12.03
C THR A 379 13.65 49.04 10.75
N THR A 380 12.45 49.15 10.20
CA THR A 380 12.05 48.45 8.96
C THR A 380 12.83 48.95 7.74
N SER A 381 13.17 48.03 6.83
CA SER A 381 13.88 48.33 5.58
C SER A 381 12.96 48.10 4.39
N ILE A 382 12.41 49.18 3.85
CA ILE A 382 11.44 49.15 2.75
C ILE A 382 12.06 49.79 1.51
N LYS A 383 12.09 49.06 0.39
CA LYS A 383 12.68 49.56 -0.86
C LYS A 383 11.81 50.60 -1.56
N THR A 384 10.50 50.35 -1.61
CA THR A 384 9.51 51.20 -2.30
C THR A 384 8.56 51.80 -1.28
N PRO A 385 8.33 53.13 -1.27
CA PRO A 385 7.41 53.75 -0.33
C PRO A 385 6.01 53.08 -0.34
N PRO A 386 5.44 52.74 0.82
CA PRO A 386 4.10 52.15 0.91
C PRO A 386 3.02 53.06 0.33
N LYS A 387 1.98 52.49 -0.30
CA LYS A 387 0.87 53.25 -0.88
C LYS A 387 -0.48 52.75 -0.35
N GLN A 388 -1.32 53.67 0.11
CA GLN A 388 -2.71 53.35 0.42
C GLN A 388 -3.53 53.34 -0.87
N VAL A 389 -4.35 52.31 -1.06
CA VAL A 389 -5.17 52.12 -2.28
C VAL A 389 -6.61 51.77 -1.91
N GLN A 390 -7.57 52.13 -2.76
CA GLN A 390 -8.97 51.72 -2.57
C GLN A 390 -9.17 50.24 -2.91
N GLN A 391 -8.47 49.75 -3.94
CA GLN A 391 -8.59 48.37 -4.42
C GLN A 391 -7.19 47.76 -4.57
N LEU A 392 -7.01 46.56 -4.03
CA LEU A 392 -5.78 45.79 -4.18
C LEU A 392 -5.73 45.13 -5.57
N PRO A 393 -4.53 44.95 -6.15
CA PRO A 393 -4.37 44.15 -7.36
C PRO A 393 -4.84 42.71 -7.11
N PRO A 394 -5.36 42.02 -8.13
CA PRO A 394 -5.69 40.60 -7.99
C PRO A 394 -4.41 39.79 -7.76
N PRO A 395 -4.47 38.69 -6.99
CA PRO A 395 -3.32 37.81 -6.79
C PRO A 395 -2.89 37.19 -8.12
N PHE A 396 -1.59 37.28 -8.43
CA PHE A 396 -1.02 36.69 -9.63
C PHE A 396 -1.18 35.15 -9.60
N GLY A 397 -1.72 34.57 -10.68
CA GLY A 397 -1.81 33.11 -10.84
C GLY A 397 -2.96 32.42 -10.08
N ALA A 398 -3.86 33.16 -9.43
CA ALA A 398 -5.12 32.58 -8.96
C ALA A 398 -6.04 32.31 -10.17
N GLU A 399 -6.10 31.06 -10.65
CA GLU A 399 -7.19 30.61 -11.53
C GLU A 399 -8.53 30.97 -10.84
N GLN A 400 -9.40 31.70 -11.56
CA GLN A 400 -10.76 32.02 -11.14
C GLN A 400 -11.60 30.76 -10.93
#